data_AF-A0A7V9JU25-F1
#
_entry.id   AF-A0A7V9JU25-F1
#
_cell.length_a   1.000
_cell.length_b   1.000
_cell.length_c   1.000
_cell.angle_alpha   90.00
_cell.angle_beta   90.00
_cell.angle_gamma   90.00
#
_symmetry.space_group_name_H-M   'P 1'
#
loop_
_entity.id
_entity.type
_entity.pdbx_description
1 polymer ?
#
loop_
_entity_poly.entity_id
_entity_poly.type
_entity_poly.pdbx_seq_one_letter_code
_entity_poly.pdbx_strand_id
1 'polypeptide(L)' 'AAMSMSKRSLTTRCAETFQTSPAKLLVRYKMERAKTLLRQTDLSVKQISARLGFENPFHFSKVYKRHFGRAPAIGR' A
#
# COMPACT_ATOMS: atom_id res chain seq x y z
N ALA A 1 -20.36 -11.36 -11.73
CA ALA A 1 -21.11 -10.95 -10.51
C ALA A 1 -20.32 -9.84 -9.81
N ALA A 2 -20.67 -8.57 -10.05
CA ALA A 2 -20.09 -7.44 -9.32
C ALA A 2 -20.56 -7.51 -7.87
N MET A 3 -19.64 -7.75 -6.93
CA MET A 3 -19.95 -7.87 -5.52
C MET A 3 -20.57 -6.57 -5.00
N SER A 4 -21.90 -6.56 -4.89
CA SER A 4 -22.67 -5.54 -4.20
C SER A 4 -22.50 -5.76 -2.69
N MET A 5 -21.43 -5.24 -2.13
CA MET A 5 -21.21 -5.20 -0.67
C MET A 5 -21.26 -3.76 -0.19
N SER A 6 -22.27 -3.44 0.64
CA SER A 6 -22.46 -2.13 1.22
C SER A 6 -21.32 -1.80 2.20
N LYS A 7 -20.84 -0.55 2.19
CA LYS A 7 -19.61 -0.06 2.87
C LYS A 7 -19.51 -0.40 4.38
N ARG A 8 -20.63 -0.73 5.04
CA ARG A 8 -20.70 -1.09 6.47
C ARG A 8 -20.31 -2.55 6.79
N SER A 9 -20.45 -3.49 5.86
CA SER A 9 -20.20 -4.92 6.13
C SER A 9 -18.74 -5.33 5.90
N LEU A 10 -18.00 -4.56 5.08
CA LEU A 10 -16.58 -4.82 4.80
C LEU A 10 -15.67 -4.57 6.01
N THR A 11 -16.04 -3.67 6.92
CA THR A 11 -15.22 -3.30 8.08
C THR A 11 -15.20 -4.37 9.17
N THR A 12 -16.35 -4.99 9.43
CA THR A 12 -16.49 -6.02 10.49
C THR A 12 -15.85 -7.34 10.05
N ARG A 13 -16.11 -7.79 8.82
CA ARG A 13 -15.60 -9.09 8.34
C ARG A 13 -14.09 -9.11 8.07
N CYS A 14 -13.49 -7.97 7.72
CA CYS A 14 -12.02 -7.86 7.62
C CYS A 14 -11.33 -7.85 9.00
N ALA A 15 -12.01 -7.36 10.04
CA ALA A 15 -11.46 -7.35 11.40
C ALA A 15 -11.45 -8.76 12.04
N GLU A 16 -12.42 -9.61 11.69
CA GLU A 16 -12.55 -10.97 12.24
C GLU A 16 -11.46 -11.94 11.75
N THR A 17 -10.94 -11.78 10.52
CA THR A 17 -9.91 -12.68 9.98
C THR A 17 -8.48 -12.16 10.16
N PHE A 18 -8.28 -10.83 10.24
CA PHE A 18 -6.95 -10.22 10.22
C PHE A 18 -6.65 -9.31 11.43
N GLN A 19 -7.56 -9.20 12.41
CA GLN A 19 -7.44 -8.36 13.62
C GLN A 19 -6.97 -6.92 13.31
N THR A 20 -7.26 -6.42 12.11
CA THR A 20 -6.77 -5.13 11.66
C THR A 20 -7.73 -4.50 10.67
N SER A 21 -7.83 -3.18 10.71
CA SER A 21 -8.73 -2.42 9.84
C SER A 21 -8.41 -2.68 8.35
N PRO A 22 -9.41 -2.80 7.47
CA PRO A 22 -9.19 -3.00 6.03
C PRO A 22 -8.26 -1.96 5.40
N ALA A 23 -8.23 -0.73 5.93
CA ALA A 23 -7.28 0.30 5.52
C ALA A 23 -5.80 -0.10 5.75
N LYS A 24 -5.50 -0.76 6.89
CA LYS A 24 -4.15 -1.26 7.19
C LYS A 24 -3.77 -2.41 6.28
N LEU A 25 -4.69 -3.30 5.94
CA LEU A 25 -4.44 -4.39 4.97
C LEU A 25 -4.11 -3.83 3.58
N LEU A 26 -4.87 -2.83 3.13
CA LEU A 26 -4.62 -2.18 1.85
C LEU A 26 -3.23 -1.50 1.85
N VAL A 27 -2.86 -0.83 2.94
CA VAL A 27 -1.53 -0.23 3.06
C VAL A 27 -0.45 -1.30 3.01
N ARG A 28 -0.58 -2.41 3.74
CA ARG A 28 0.37 -3.54 3.70
C ARG A 28 0.55 -4.05 2.27
N TYR A 29 -0.55 -4.33 1.57
CA TYR A 29 -0.52 -4.78 0.18
C TYR A 29 0.18 -3.78 -0.74
N LYS A 30 -0.14 -2.48 -0.62
CA LYS A 30 0.52 -1.42 -1.38
C LYS A 30 2.03 -1.36 -1.09
N MET A 31 2.45 -1.55 0.15
CA MET A 31 3.87 -1.51 0.53
C MET A 31 4.66 -2.70 -0.03
N GLU A 32 4.11 -3.91 0.03
CA GLU A 32 4.74 -5.08 -0.61
C GLU A 32 4.84 -4.92 -2.13
N ARG A 33 3.80 -4.35 -2.76
CA ARG A 33 3.85 -4.03 -4.20
C ARG A 33 4.89 -2.95 -4.51
N ALA A 34 5.02 -1.94 -3.66
CA ALA A 34 6.04 -0.90 -3.79
C ALA A 34 7.45 -1.47 -3.76
N LYS A 35 7.75 -2.36 -2.81
CA LYS A 35 9.03 -3.05 -2.68
C LYS A 35 9.37 -3.86 -3.93
N THR A 36 8.36 -4.51 -4.52
CA THR A 36 8.52 -5.25 -5.78
C THR A 36 8.86 -4.32 -6.93
N LEU A 37 8.12 -3.22 -7.09
CA LEU A 37 8.36 -2.23 -8.15
C LEU A 37 9.73 -1.56 -8.02
N LEU A 38 10.15 -1.21 -6.80
CA LEU A 38 11.47 -0.62 -6.53
C LEU A 38 12.65 -1.54 -6.87
N ARG A 39 12.42 -2.85 -6.97
CA ARG A 39 13.45 -3.86 -7.27
C ARG A 39 13.41 -4.36 -8.71
N GLN A 40 12.24 -4.37 -9.32
CA GLN A 40 12.03 -4.98 -10.64
C GLN A 40 11.90 -3.95 -11.76
N THR A 41 11.86 -2.65 -11.43
CA THR A 41 11.65 -1.58 -12.41
C THR A 41 12.53 -0.39 -12.08
N ASP A 42 12.89 0.37 -13.10
CA ASP A 42 13.58 1.67 -12.98
C ASP A 42 12.63 2.84 -12.70
N LEU A 43 11.42 2.56 -12.21
CA LEU A 43 10.45 3.59 -11.90
C LEU A 43 10.94 4.44 -10.72
N SER A 44 10.83 5.75 -10.88
CA SER A 44 11.09 6.68 -9.78
C SER A 44 10.11 6.48 -8.62
N VAL A 45 10.53 6.86 -7.42
CA VAL A 45 9.68 6.86 -6.21
C VAL A 45 8.35 7.59 -6.45
N LYS A 46 8.38 8.70 -7.23
CA LYS A 46 7.19 9.47 -7.62
C LYS A 46 6.23 8.69 -8.54
N GLN A 47 6.77 7.94 -9.51
CA GLN A 47 5.95 7.10 -10.40
C GLN A 47 5.34 5.92 -9.63
N ILE A 48 6.11 5.31 -8.73
CA ILE A 48 5.63 4.21 -7.88
C ILE A 48 4.55 4.70 -6.93
N SER A 49 4.73 5.88 -6.30
CA SER A 49 3.71 6.46 -5.42
C SER A 49 2.41 6.72 -6.16
N ALA A 50 2.48 7.33 -7.36
CA ALA A 50 1.31 7.59 -8.20
C ALA A 50 0.60 6.28 -8.60
N ARG A 51 1.36 5.25 -8.99
CA ARG A 51 0.81 3.93 -9.39
C ARG A 51 0.10 3.20 -8.25
N LEU A 52 0.51 3.45 -7.00
CA LEU A 52 -0.10 2.90 -5.80
C LEU A 52 -1.24 3.78 -5.26
N GLY A 53 -1.60 4.86 -5.97
CA GLY A 53 -2.68 5.77 -5.59
C GLY A 53 -2.33 6.67 -4.40
N PHE A 54 -1.06 7.08 -4.28
CA PHE A 54 -0.64 8.13 -3.36
C PHE A 54 -0.54 9.44 -4.10
N GLU A 55 -1.33 10.43 -3.70
CA GLU A 55 -1.28 11.80 -4.25
C GLU A 55 0.04 12.49 -3.93
N ASN A 56 0.58 12.24 -2.73
CA ASN A 56 1.81 12.85 -2.27
C ASN A 56 2.95 11.80 -2.13
N PRO A 57 4.03 11.91 -2.93
CA PRO A 57 5.21 11.05 -2.81
C PRO A 57 5.88 11.09 -1.44
N PHE A 58 5.84 12.22 -0.74
CA PHE A 58 6.37 12.34 0.62
C PHE A 58 5.56 11.51 1.62
N HIS A 59 4.24 11.49 1.48
CA HIS A 59 3.37 10.65 2.30
C HIS A 59 3.67 9.17 2.05
N PHE A 60 3.79 8.76 0.79
CA PHE A 60 4.22 7.41 0.42
C PHE A 60 5.56 7.05 1.09
N SER A 61 6.57 7.90 0.97
CA SER A 61 7.90 7.64 1.56
C SER A 61 7.85 7.50 3.08
N LYS A 62 7.04 8.31 3.76
CA LYS A 62 6.83 8.21 5.22
C LYS A 62 6.17 6.89 5.61
N VAL A 63 5.14 6.47 4.86
CA VAL A 63 4.45 5.20 5.10
C VAL A 63 5.37 4.01 4.81
N TYR A 64 6.13 4.05 3.71
CA TYR A 64 7.10 3.03 3.34
C TYR A 64 8.20 2.89 4.40
N LYS A 65 8.76 4.02 4.87
CA LYS A 65 9.76 4.01 5.97
C LYS A 65 9.17 3.48 7.27
N ARG A 66 7.93 3.81 7.61
CA ARG A 66 7.25 3.26 8.79
C ARG A 66 7.01 1.75 8.66
N HIS A 67 6.82 1.24 7.44
CA HIS A 67 6.55 -0.17 7.20
C HIS A 67 7.81 -1.04 7.15
N PHE A 68 8.88 -0.57 6.49
CA PHE A 68 10.11 -1.33 6.25
C PHE A 68 11.33 -0.84 7.05
N GLY A 69 11.18 0.21 7.87
CA GLY A 69 12.26 0.81 8.64
C GLY A 69 13.22 1.71 7.85
N ARG A 70 13.13 1.74 6.51
CA ARG A 70 14.01 2.50 5.61
C ARG A 70 13.23 3.21 4.52
N ALA A 71 13.78 4.33 4.03
CA ALA A 71 13.19 5.08 2.92
C ALA A 71 13.13 4.21 1.64
N PRO A 72 12.14 4.46 0.75
CA PRO A 72 12.12 3.81 -0.56
C PRO A 72 13.37 4.23 -1.34
N ALA A 73 14.18 3.26 -1.71
CA ALA A 73 15.35 3.44 -2.56
C ALA A 73 15.17 2.58 -3.79
N ILE A 74 15.51 3.12 -4.95
CA ILE A 74 15.55 2.37 -6.21
C ILE A 74 16.71 1.39 -6.06
N GLY A 75 16.41 0.09 -6.09
CA GLY A 75 17.45 -0.94 -6.16
C GLY A 75 18.01 -0.90 -7.56
N ARG A 76 19.13 -0.22 -7.75
CA ARG A 76 19.96 -0.40 -8.94
C ARG A 76 20.72 -1.71 -8.84
#